data_AF-Q69LT8-F1
#
_entry.id   AF-Q69LT8-F1
#
_cell.length_a   1.000
_cell.length_b   1.000
_cell.length_c   1.000
_cell.angle_alpha   90.00
_cell.angle_beta   90.00
_cell.angle_gamma   90.00
#
_symmetry.space_group_name_H-M   'P 1'
#
loop_
_entity.id
_entity.type
_entity.pdbx_description
1 polymer ?
#
loop_
_entity_poly.entity_id
_entity_poly.type
_entity_poly.pdbx_seq_one_letter_code
_entity_poly.pdbx_strand_id
1 'polypeptide(L)'
;MLVLVMVLELTILIPPASCLASPVRNISAIFIFGDSTVDPGNNNNRLTPSKANFPPYGQDFPGGVATGRFSNGKAMRDMIGNWR
;
A
#
# COMPACT_ATOMS: atom_id res chain seq x y z
N MET A 1 11.73 -42.22 -36.17
CA MET A 1 12.59 -42.21 -34.97
C MET A 1 13.34 -40.90 -34.81
N LEU A 2 14.04 -40.38 -35.82
CA LEU A 2 14.74 -39.08 -35.76
C LEU A 2 13.82 -37.88 -35.43
N VAL A 3 12.63 -37.81 -36.03
CA VAL A 3 11.64 -36.73 -35.73
C VAL A 3 11.19 -36.76 -34.27
N LEU A 4 11.10 -37.95 -33.66
CA LEU A 4 10.70 -38.10 -32.26
C LEU A 4 11.80 -37.62 -31.30
N VAL A 5 13.07 -37.85 -31.65
CA VAL A 5 14.24 -37.39 -30.88
C VAL A 5 14.35 -35.87 -30.93
N MET A 6 14.13 -35.25 -32.10
CA MET A 6 14.14 -33.79 -32.25
C MET A 6 13.05 -33.11 -31.44
N VAL A 7 11.84 -33.69 -31.38
CA VAL A 7 10.71 -33.16 -30.57
C VAL A 7 10.99 -33.32 -29.07
N LEU A 8 11.65 -34.40 -28.66
CA LEU A 8 12.04 -34.64 -27.27
C LEU A 8 13.12 -33.67 -26.78
N GLU A 9 14.11 -33.34 -27.62
CA GLU A 9 15.12 -32.34 -27.26
C GLU A 9 14.52 -30.93 -27.16
N LEU A 10 13.52 -30.61 -28.00
CA LEU A 10 12.84 -29.32 -27.97
C LEU A 10 11.98 -29.13 -26.71
N THR A 11 11.42 -30.21 -26.13
CA THR A 11 10.63 -30.14 -24.89
C THR A 11 11.48 -30.06 -23.62
N ILE A 12 12.74 -30.50 -23.65
CA ILE A 12 13.66 -30.42 -22.51
C ILE A 12 14.29 -29.03 -22.38
N LEU A 13 14.43 -28.29 -23.49
CA LEU A 13 15.03 -26.95 -23.51
C LEU A 13 14.07 -25.83 -23.07
N ILE A 14 12.76 -26.06 -23.13
CA ILE A 14 11.76 -25.11 -22.67
C ILE A 14 11.47 -25.45 -21.21
N PRO A 15 12.04 -24.75 -20.21
CA PRO A 15 11.60 -24.94 -18.84
C PRO A 15 10.07 -24.76 -18.84
N PRO A 16 9.29 -25.60 -18.14
CA PRO A 16 7.87 -25.35 -17.98
C PRO A 16 7.78 -23.92 -17.53
N ALA A 17 6.93 -23.10 -18.18
CA ALA A 17 6.76 -21.69 -17.88
C ALA A 17 6.49 -21.55 -16.38
N SER A 18 7.58 -21.52 -15.63
CA SER A 18 7.60 -21.39 -14.20
C SER A 18 7.29 -19.94 -14.18
N CYS A 19 6.02 -19.67 -13.89
CA CYS A 19 5.53 -18.36 -13.54
C CYS A 19 6.70 -17.63 -12.92
N LEU A 20 7.25 -16.67 -13.68
CA LEU A 20 8.20 -15.73 -13.13
C LEU A 20 7.35 -14.97 -12.12
N ALA A 21 7.21 -15.56 -10.92
CA ALA A 21 6.63 -14.92 -9.78
C ALA A 21 7.54 -13.72 -9.62
N SER A 22 7.04 -12.56 -10.07
CA SER A 22 7.77 -11.32 -9.92
C SER A 22 8.13 -11.27 -8.45
N PRO A 23 9.43 -11.18 -8.09
CA PRO A 23 9.80 -11.07 -6.69
C PRO A 23 8.98 -9.92 -6.12
N VAL A 24 8.23 -10.18 -5.05
CA VAL A 24 7.45 -9.16 -4.36
C VAL A 24 8.39 -8.00 -4.13
N ARG A 25 8.21 -6.92 -4.90
CA ARG A 25 9.12 -5.79 -4.84
C ARG A 25 8.87 -5.16 -3.48
N ASN A 26 9.89 -5.15 -2.63
CA ASN A 26 9.82 -4.39 -1.39
C ASN A 26 9.61 -2.92 -1.76
N ILE A 27 8.39 -2.43 -1.51
CA ILE A 27 8.05 -1.03 -1.71
C ILE A 27 8.77 -0.24 -0.61
N SER A 28 9.73 0.60 -1.02
CA SER A 28 10.54 1.41 -0.09
C SER A 28 9.75 2.59 0.47
N ALA A 29 8.93 3.23 -0.37
CA ALA A 29 8.12 4.39 0.01
C ALA A 29 6.86 4.51 -0.87
N ILE A 30 5.83 5.16 -0.33
CA ILE A 30 4.58 5.45 -1.02
C ILE A 30 4.30 6.94 -0.84
N PHE A 31 4.13 7.65 -1.97
CA PHE A 31 3.71 9.04 -1.98
C PHE A 31 2.21 9.08 -2.26
N ILE A 32 1.45 9.70 -1.37
CA ILE A 32 -0.01 9.73 -1.42
C ILE A 32 -0.44 11.20 -1.54
N PHE A 33 -1.17 11.49 -2.60
CA PHE A 33 -1.74 12.80 -2.88
C PHE A 33 -3.26 12.68 -2.78
N GLY A 34 -3.91 13.72 -2.25
CA GLY A 34 -5.36 13.74 -2.13
C GLY A 34 -5.84 14.84 -1.18
N ASP A 35 -7.00 14.61 -0.60
CA ASP A 35 -7.72 15.51 0.28
C ASP A 35 -7.67 15.06 1.75
N SER A 36 -8.67 15.47 2.53
CA SER A 36 -8.83 15.12 3.95
C SER A 36 -8.79 13.60 4.22
N THR A 37 -9.21 12.77 3.27
CA THR A 37 -9.26 11.31 3.40
C THR A 37 -7.89 10.69 3.61
N VAL A 38 -6.85 11.32 3.06
CA VAL A 38 -5.46 10.85 3.15
C VAL A 38 -4.57 11.76 3.97
N ASP A 39 -5.08 12.90 4.44
CA ASP A 39 -4.32 13.85 5.25
C ASP A 39 -3.93 13.24 6.63
N PRO A 40 -2.64 13.16 6.95
CA PRO A 40 -2.19 12.75 8.28
C PRO A 40 -2.25 13.87 9.33
N GLY A 41 -2.63 15.08 8.95
CA GLY A 41 -2.63 16.26 9.82
C GLY A 41 -1.75 17.40 9.31
N ASN A 42 -1.39 17.40 8.03
CA ASN A 42 -0.64 18.46 7.38
C ASN A 42 -1.33 19.83 7.52
N ASN A 43 -2.66 19.83 7.55
CA ASN A 43 -3.44 21.05 7.68
C ASN A 43 -3.39 21.70 9.07
N ASN A 44 -3.03 20.95 10.12
CA ASN A 44 -3.00 21.50 11.49
C ASN A 44 -1.98 22.64 11.65
N ASN A 45 -0.91 22.61 10.84
CA ASN A 45 0.17 23.61 10.86
C ASN A 45 -0.04 24.73 9.82
N ARG A 46 -1.20 24.79 9.16
CA ARG A 46 -1.53 25.80 8.16
C ARG A 46 -2.65 26.72 8.64
N LEU A 47 -2.70 27.92 8.07
CA LEU A 47 -3.75 28.92 8.27
C LEU A 47 -4.98 28.54 7.45
N THR A 48 -5.67 27.47 7.87
CA THR A 48 -6.89 26.93 7.24
C THR A 48 -7.93 26.59 8.31
N PRO A 49 -9.24 26.74 8.01
CA PRO A 49 -10.29 26.22 8.89
C PRO A 49 -10.39 24.69 8.89
N SER A 50 -9.87 24.03 7.85
CA SER A 50 -9.90 22.57 7.71
C SER A 50 -8.85 21.90 8.58
N LYS A 51 -9.06 21.87 9.90
CA LYS A 51 -8.19 21.19 10.86
C LYS A 51 -8.90 19.96 11.44
N ALA A 52 -8.12 19.01 11.95
CA ALA A 52 -8.66 17.82 12.62
C ALA A 52 -7.92 17.52 13.94
N ASN A 53 -7.46 18.58 14.61
CA ASN A 53 -6.82 18.55 15.93
C ASN A 53 -7.81 18.83 17.08
N PHE A 54 -9.09 18.49 16.90
CA PHE A 54 -10.14 18.69 17.89
C PHE A 54 -11.16 17.52 17.86
N PRO A 55 -11.95 17.32 18.93
CA PRO A 55 -12.98 16.28 18.96
C PRO A 55 -14.04 16.48 17.86
N PRO A 56 -14.58 15.42 17.24
CA PRO A 56 -14.50 14.02 17.65
C PRO A 56 -13.29 13.25 17.08
N TYR A 57 -12.45 13.89 16.27
CA TYR A 57 -11.37 13.23 15.55
C TYR A 57 -10.37 12.59 16.49
N GLY A 58 -9.96 11.35 16.21
CA GLY A 58 -8.97 10.65 17.00
C GLY A 58 -9.51 9.96 18.26
N GLN A 59 -10.81 10.08 18.56
CA GLN A 59 -11.38 9.59 19.81
C GLN A 59 -11.25 8.06 19.99
N ASP A 60 -11.34 7.29 18.91
CA ASP A 60 -11.25 5.82 18.96
C ASP A 60 -9.81 5.30 18.84
N PHE A 61 -8.82 6.18 18.71
CA PHE A 61 -7.41 5.78 18.72
C PHE A 61 -6.89 5.53 20.14
N PRO A 62 -5.83 4.72 20.31
CA PRO A 62 -5.15 4.58 21.59
C PRO A 62 -4.74 5.95 22.15
N GLY A 63 -5.30 6.30 23.32
CA GLY A 63 -5.09 7.59 23.97
C GLY A 63 -6.23 8.60 23.80
N GLY A 64 -7.16 8.39 22.85
CA GLY A 64 -8.35 9.24 22.67
C GLY A 64 -8.04 10.71 22.36
N VAL A 65 -6.84 11.00 21.85
CA VAL A 65 -6.39 12.36 21.52
C VAL A 65 -6.54 12.61 20.04
N ALA A 66 -6.93 13.84 19.69
CA ALA A 66 -7.04 14.24 18.29
C ALA A 66 -5.72 14.12 17.55
N THR A 67 -5.70 13.29 16.51
CA THR A 67 -4.49 12.92 15.78
C THR A 67 -4.17 13.88 14.63
N GLY A 68 -5.08 14.79 14.27
CA GLY A 68 -4.97 15.58 13.06
C GLY A 68 -5.54 14.92 11.82
N ARG A 69 -6.09 13.71 11.95
CA ARG A 69 -6.70 12.97 10.85
C ARG A 69 -8.19 13.21 10.85
N PHE A 70 -8.80 13.33 9.66
CA PHE A 70 -10.24 13.48 9.50
C PHE A 70 -11.00 12.15 9.69
N SER A 71 -10.59 11.34 10.66
CA SER A 71 -11.19 10.04 10.97
C SER A 71 -10.84 9.61 12.40
N ASN A 72 -11.67 8.74 12.97
CA ASN A 72 -11.41 8.05 14.23
C ASN A 72 -10.72 6.70 14.03
N GLY A 73 -10.56 6.24 12.79
CA GLY A 73 -9.96 4.96 12.46
C GLY A 73 -8.75 5.08 11.54
N LYS A 74 -8.17 3.92 11.21
CA LYS A 74 -7.14 3.81 10.18
C LYS A 74 -7.71 4.25 8.83
N ALA A 75 -6.98 5.11 8.14
CA ALA A 75 -7.26 5.45 6.76
C ALA A 75 -6.62 4.42 5.82
N MET A 76 -7.03 4.41 4.55
CA MET A 76 -6.48 3.50 3.53
C MET A 76 -4.95 3.55 3.47
N ARG A 77 -4.34 4.74 3.65
CA ARG A 77 -2.89 4.89 3.71
C ARG A 77 -2.21 4.09 4.83
N ASP A 78 -2.88 3.92 5.98
CA ASP A 78 -2.33 3.14 7.08
C ASP A 78 -2.43 1.63 6.80
N MET A 79 -3.43 1.20 6.02
CA MET A 79 -3.58 -0.19 5.59
C MET A 79 -2.49 -0.56 4.59
N ILE A 80 -2.25 0.32 3.60
CA ILE A 80 -1.21 0.11 2.59
C ILE A 80 0.19 0.20 3.22
N GLY A 81 0.43 1.16 4.12
CA GLY A 81 1.73 1.31 4.79
C GLY A 81 2.09 0.15 5.71
N ASN A 82 1.09 -0.49 6.32
CA ASN A 82 1.25 -1.66 7.19
C ASN A 82 0.97 -2.99 6.47
N TRP A 83 1.01 -3.03 5.14
CA TRP A 83 0.81 -4.26 4.33
C TRP A 83 2.03 -5.20 4.42
N ARG A 84 2.52 -5.49 5.63
CA ARG A 84 3.56 -6.48 5.89
C ARG A 84 3.01 -7.66 6.67
#